data_AF-A0A7S0V3P4-F1
#
_entry.id   AF-A0A7S0V3P4-F1
#
_cell.length_a   1.000
_cell.length_b   1.000
_cell.length_c   1.000
_cell.angle_alpha   90.00
_cell.angle_beta   90.00
_cell.angle_gamma   90.00
#
_symmetry.space_group_name_H-M   'P 1'
#
loop_
_entity.id
_entity.type
_entity.pdbx_description
1 polymer ?
#
loop_
_entity_poly.entity_id
_entity_poly.type
_entity_poly.pdbx_seq_one_letter_code
_entity_poly.pdbx_strand_id
1 'polypeptide(L)'
;IGGYAYLDGELHVRVNLACDAIMRGLAESYGWDKTNLHFLPTPTDAYIISDTVDNAVKKNIEDAPAWQKRLEVLQSVGKMVPMVTLTTTAEDGTKMHLSDSLMATQGPNYALAKRIQQWRSILARDNGATVSFSVAPATATASVLSNKMFAAAYGGAHFWEPVEIFYSDLSNAVM
;
A
#
# COMPACT_ATOMS: atom_id res chain seq x y z
N ILE A 1 -13.83 12.71 -5.37
CA ILE A 1 -12.74 13.01 -6.34
C ILE A 1 -11.67 11.94 -6.16
N GLY A 2 -11.26 11.30 -7.24
CA GLY A 2 -10.32 10.18 -7.22
C GLY A 2 -8.90 10.56 -7.65
N GLY A 3 -7.89 10.04 -6.95
CA GLY A 3 -6.47 10.28 -7.19
C GLY A 3 -5.81 9.02 -7.74
N TYR A 4 -6.13 8.69 -8.99
CA TYR A 4 -5.76 7.40 -9.60
C TYR A 4 -4.65 7.53 -10.66
N ALA A 5 -4.18 8.76 -10.91
CA ALA A 5 -3.22 9.00 -11.97
C ALA A 5 -1.88 8.31 -11.68
N TYR A 6 -1.34 7.67 -12.72
CA TYR A 6 -0.06 6.99 -12.69
C TYR A 6 0.75 7.38 -13.92
N LEU A 7 2.02 7.66 -13.72
CA LEU A 7 3.04 7.79 -14.76
C LEU A 7 4.32 7.13 -14.25
N ASP A 8 5.27 6.83 -15.13
CA ASP A 8 6.55 6.25 -14.71
C ASP A 8 7.55 7.33 -14.26
N GLY A 9 8.45 6.96 -13.34
CA GLY A 9 9.53 7.82 -12.88
C GLY A 9 9.08 9.16 -12.29
N GLU A 10 9.81 10.24 -12.60
CA GLU A 10 9.55 11.57 -12.05
C GLU A 10 8.17 12.13 -12.41
N LEU A 11 7.61 11.71 -13.54
CA LEU A 11 6.30 12.16 -13.99
C LEU A 11 5.22 11.66 -13.03
N HIS A 12 5.43 10.52 -12.37
CA HIS A 12 4.54 10.01 -11.34
C HIS A 12 4.39 11.00 -10.18
N VAL A 13 5.51 11.58 -9.76
CA VAL A 13 5.53 12.56 -8.67
C VAL A 13 4.81 13.83 -9.11
N ARG A 14 5.10 14.33 -10.31
CA ARG A 14 4.49 15.57 -10.85
C ARG A 14 2.98 15.43 -11.00
N VAL A 15 2.49 14.32 -11.55
CA VAL A 15 1.05 14.11 -11.72
C VAL A 15 0.35 13.97 -10.37
N ASN A 16 0.98 13.34 -9.38
CA ASN A 16 0.42 13.25 -8.03
C ASN A 16 0.39 14.60 -7.31
N LEU A 17 1.40 15.44 -7.48
CA LEU A 17 1.38 16.81 -6.96
C LEU A 17 0.26 17.65 -7.62
N ALA A 18 0.04 17.47 -8.92
CA ALA A 18 -1.07 18.13 -9.61
C ALA A 18 -2.44 17.65 -9.09
N CYS A 19 -2.61 16.33 -8.93
CA CYS A 19 -3.82 15.76 -8.31
C CYS A 19 -4.04 16.29 -6.89
N ASP A 20 -2.98 16.35 -6.07
CA ASP A 20 -3.03 16.91 -4.70
C ASP A 20 -3.53 18.36 -4.70
N ALA A 21 -2.94 19.20 -5.55
CA ALA A 21 -3.31 20.61 -5.66
C ALA A 21 -4.77 20.79 -6.08
N ILE A 22 -5.26 20.00 -7.05
CA ILE A 22 -6.65 20.03 -7.49
C ILE A 22 -7.59 19.59 -6.37
N MET A 23 -7.30 18.47 -5.71
CA MET A 23 -8.12 17.94 -4.62
C MET A 23 -8.20 18.92 -3.46
N ARG A 24 -7.06 19.47 -3.05
CA ARG A 24 -6.97 20.48 -2.00
C ARG A 24 -7.76 21.73 -2.37
N GLY A 25 -7.54 22.30 -3.56
CA GLY A 25 -8.22 23.51 -3.98
C GLY A 25 -9.74 23.34 -4.06
N LEU A 26 -10.22 22.18 -4.53
CA LEU A 26 -11.64 21.84 -4.53
C LEU A 26 -12.19 21.71 -3.11
N ALA A 27 -11.48 21.03 -2.21
CA ALA A 27 -11.92 20.87 -0.83
C ALA A 27 -11.92 22.19 -0.06
N GLU A 28 -10.91 23.05 -0.25
CA GLU A 28 -10.86 24.39 0.35
C GLU A 28 -11.98 25.30 -0.17
N SER A 29 -12.34 25.17 -1.45
CA SER A 29 -13.38 26.00 -2.06
C SER A 29 -14.80 25.54 -1.73
N TYR A 30 -15.03 24.22 -1.68
CA TYR A 30 -16.36 23.63 -1.51
C TYR A 30 -16.68 23.30 -0.04
N GLY A 31 -15.66 23.08 0.78
CA GLY A 31 -15.75 22.59 2.15
C GLY A 31 -15.20 21.18 2.26
N TRP A 32 -14.30 20.95 3.22
CA TRP A 32 -13.69 19.65 3.48
C TRP A 32 -14.77 18.61 3.87
N ASP A 33 -15.69 18.98 4.76
CA ASP A 33 -16.82 18.17 5.23
C ASP A 33 -17.76 17.70 4.12
N LYS A 34 -17.79 18.41 2.99
CA LYS A 34 -18.60 18.10 1.81
C LYS A 34 -17.82 17.40 0.71
N THR A 35 -16.53 17.16 0.93
CA THR A 35 -15.63 16.60 -0.07
C THR A 35 -15.26 15.17 0.30
N ASN A 36 -15.45 14.28 -0.68
CA ASN A 36 -15.04 12.89 -0.56
C ASN A 36 -13.80 12.66 -1.44
N LEU A 37 -12.68 12.27 -0.85
CA LEU A 37 -11.46 11.92 -1.57
C LEU A 37 -11.31 10.40 -1.64
N HIS A 38 -10.77 9.90 -2.75
CA HIS A 38 -10.50 8.49 -2.92
C HIS A 38 -9.10 8.30 -3.52
N PHE A 39 -8.32 7.40 -2.93
CA PHE A 39 -7.00 7.01 -3.39
C PHE A 39 -6.92 5.49 -3.54
N LEU A 40 -6.02 5.04 -4.43
CA LEU A 40 -5.64 3.64 -4.58
C LEU A 40 -4.21 3.42 -4.05
N PRO A 41 -4.05 3.29 -2.72
CA PRO A 41 -2.76 3.02 -2.11
C PRO A 41 -2.18 1.67 -2.52
N THR A 42 -0.87 1.53 -2.34
CA THR A 42 -0.11 0.36 -2.78
C THR A 42 0.24 -0.55 -1.61
N PRO A 43 0.22 -1.89 -1.76
CA PRO A 43 0.63 -2.78 -0.67
C PRO A 43 2.13 -2.65 -0.30
N THR A 44 2.92 -1.98 -1.14
CA THR A 44 4.37 -1.83 -0.97
C THR A 44 4.77 -0.50 -0.33
N ASP A 45 3.98 -0.02 0.62
CA ASP A 45 4.22 1.21 1.39
C ASP A 45 4.18 0.91 2.90
N ALA A 46 4.43 1.91 3.74
CA ALA A 46 4.36 1.74 5.19
C ALA A 46 3.00 2.16 5.76
N TYR A 47 2.43 1.33 6.64
CA TYR A 47 1.10 1.50 7.20
C TYR A 47 1.06 1.32 8.70
N ILE A 48 0.20 2.09 9.37
CA ILE A 48 -0.22 1.76 10.72
C ILE A 48 -1.29 0.67 10.65
N ILE A 49 -1.08 -0.42 11.37
CA ILE A 49 -1.99 -1.55 11.49
C ILE A 49 -2.39 -1.77 12.94
N SER A 50 -3.55 -2.41 13.16
CA SER A 50 -4.04 -2.74 14.51
C SER A 50 -3.42 -4.04 15.03
N ASP A 51 -3.51 -4.25 16.36
CA ASP A 51 -3.18 -5.53 17.00
C ASP A 51 -3.88 -6.72 16.33
N THR A 52 -5.12 -6.53 15.85
CA THR A 52 -5.86 -7.59 15.15
C THR A 52 -5.14 -8.04 13.88
N VAL A 53 -4.61 -7.10 13.09
CA VAL A 53 -3.88 -7.40 11.85
C VAL A 53 -2.52 -8.02 12.18
N ASP A 54 -1.80 -7.47 13.15
CA ASP A 54 -0.49 -8.01 13.57
C ASP A 54 -0.61 -9.46 14.09
N ASN A 55 -1.62 -9.74 14.93
CA ASN A 55 -1.88 -11.09 15.41
C ASN A 55 -2.28 -12.05 14.27
N ALA A 56 -3.04 -11.58 13.28
CA ALA A 56 -3.37 -12.39 12.10
C ALA A 56 -2.12 -12.74 11.27
N VAL A 57 -1.19 -11.80 11.10
CA VAL A 57 0.09 -12.04 10.41
C VAL A 57 0.91 -13.08 11.16
N LYS A 58 1.06 -12.94 12.49
CA LYS A 58 1.78 -13.90 13.33
C LYS A 58 1.17 -15.30 13.23
N LYS A 59 -0.16 -15.39 13.31
CA LYS A 59 -0.89 -16.64 13.15
C LYS A 59 -0.66 -17.27 11.78
N ASN A 60 -0.69 -16.49 10.69
CA ASN A 60 -0.44 -17.01 9.35
C ASN A 60 0.99 -17.56 9.20
N ILE A 61 1.98 -16.91 9.80
CA ILE A 61 3.37 -17.40 9.84
C ILE A 61 3.46 -18.70 10.66
N GLU A 62 2.80 -18.76 11.82
CA GLU A 62 2.75 -19.94 12.67
C GLU A 62 2.05 -21.13 12.00
N ASP A 63 0.97 -20.88 11.26
CA ASP A 63 0.19 -21.90 10.57
C ASP A 63 0.81 -22.29 9.20
N ALA A 64 1.82 -21.55 8.72
CA ALA A 64 2.43 -21.78 7.42
C ALA A 64 3.07 -23.19 7.30
N PRO A 65 2.94 -23.86 6.13
CA PRO A 65 3.60 -25.12 5.84
C PRO A 65 5.11 -25.09 6.08
N ALA A 66 5.68 -26.22 6.50
CA ALA A 66 7.10 -26.32 6.84
C ALA A 66 8.04 -25.92 5.69
N TRP A 67 7.64 -26.12 4.42
CA TRP A 67 8.45 -25.74 3.27
C TRP A 67 8.54 -24.23 3.08
N GLN A 68 7.49 -23.47 3.43
CA GLN A 68 7.46 -22.01 3.40
C GLN A 68 8.39 -21.42 4.44
N LYS A 69 8.32 -21.92 5.67
CA LYS A 69 9.22 -21.55 6.77
C LYS A 69 10.68 -21.82 6.44
N ARG A 70 10.97 -22.94 5.78
CA ARG A 70 12.34 -23.26 5.33
C ARG A 70 12.82 -22.30 4.24
N LEU A 71 11.95 -21.92 3.31
CA LEU A 71 12.26 -20.94 2.26
C LEU A 71 12.58 -19.57 2.87
N GLU A 72 11.81 -19.14 3.88
CA GLU A 72 12.07 -17.91 4.64
C GLU A 72 13.45 -17.93 5.30
N VAL A 73 13.84 -19.04 5.94
CA VAL A 73 15.18 -19.20 6.53
C VAL A 73 16.29 -19.14 5.48
N LEU A 74 16.06 -19.71 4.29
CA LEU A 74 17.02 -19.67 3.18
C LEU A 74 17.16 -18.26 2.57
N GLN A 75 16.08 -17.49 2.51
CA GLN A 75 16.07 -16.13 1.97
C GLN A 75 16.52 -15.07 3.00
N SER A 76 16.34 -15.32 4.29
CA SER A 76 16.72 -14.42 5.39
C SER A 76 18.22 -14.34 5.67
N VAL A 77 19.04 -15.15 5.01
CA VAL A 77 20.52 -15.03 5.03
C VAL A 77 20.99 -13.66 4.50
N GLY A 78 20.11 -12.89 3.85
CA GLY A 78 20.30 -11.49 3.48
C GLY A 78 19.26 -10.54 4.10
N LYS A 79 19.15 -10.49 5.43
CA LYS A 79 18.38 -9.48 6.21
C LYS A 79 16.92 -9.32 5.78
N MET A 80 16.04 -10.21 6.25
CA MET A 80 14.63 -9.82 6.32
C MET A 80 14.45 -8.79 7.44
N VAL A 81 13.93 -7.62 7.09
CA VAL A 81 13.47 -6.64 8.08
C VAL A 81 12.13 -7.15 8.62
N PRO A 82 11.91 -7.19 9.94
CA PRO A 82 10.61 -7.56 10.49
C PRO A 82 9.54 -6.65 9.90
N MET A 83 8.43 -7.25 9.43
CA MET A 83 7.34 -6.51 8.79
C MET A 83 6.78 -5.45 9.73
N VAL A 84 6.67 -5.75 11.03
CA VAL A 84 6.39 -4.76 12.07
C VAL A 84 7.69 -4.22 12.65
N THR A 85 7.92 -2.94 12.47
CA THR A 85 9.17 -2.28 12.86
C THR A 85 9.05 -1.47 14.15
N LEU A 86 7.85 -0.98 14.47
CA LEU A 86 7.58 -0.18 15.67
C LEU A 86 6.18 -0.49 16.22
N THR A 87 6.04 -0.42 17.54
CA THR A 87 4.74 -0.46 18.24
C THR A 87 4.57 0.86 18.96
N THR A 88 3.38 1.45 18.83
CA THR A 88 2.99 2.70 19.47
C THR A 88 1.59 2.58 20.06
N THR A 89 1.17 3.59 20.81
CA THR A 89 -0.17 3.69 21.40
C THR A 89 -0.78 5.02 20.96
N ALA A 90 -1.99 4.97 20.42
CA ALA A 90 -2.77 6.15 20.08
C ALA A 90 -3.24 6.89 21.34
N GLU A 91 -3.75 8.11 21.18
CA GLU A 91 -4.22 8.96 22.28
C GLU A 91 -5.36 8.31 23.09
N ASP A 92 -6.19 7.50 22.44
CA ASP A 92 -7.29 6.75 23.06
C ASP A 92 -6.83 5.46 23.77
N GLY A 93 -5.53 5.19 23.79
CA GLY A 93 -4.95 3.98 24.38
C GLY A 93 -4.89 2.77 23.44
N THR A 94 -5.36 2.91 22.19
CA THR A 94 -5.31 1.82 21.21
C THR A 94 -3.87 1.51 20.81
N LYS A 95 -3.46 0.24 20.93
CA LYS A 95 -2.17 -0.21 20.42
C LYS A 95 -2.17 -0.28 18.91
N MET A 96 -1.07 0.17 18.33
CA MET A 96 -0.88 0.31 16.89
C MET A 96 0.54 -0.13 16.53
N HIS A 97 0.68 -0.68 15.33
CA HIS A 97 1.95 -1.18 14.82
C HIS A 97 2.29 -0.53 13.49
N LEU A 98 3.55 -0.16 13.29
CA LEU A 98 4.04 0.24 11.98
C LEU A 98 4.46 -1.00 11.20
N SER A 99 3.70 -1.33 10.15
CA SER A 99 4.08 -2.28 9.13
C SER A 99 4.92 -1.57 8.06
N ASP A 100 6.21 -1.87 7.99
CA ASP A 100 7.09 -1.38 6.93
C ASP A 100 7.15 -2.39 5.78
N SER A 101 6.35 -2.13 4.74
CA SER A 101 6.33 -2.92 3.51
C SER A 101 6.93 -2.14 2.34
N LEU A 102 7.75 -1.11 2.62
CA LEU A 102 8.34 -0.27 1.60
C LEU A 102 9.33 -1.07 0.74
N MET A 103 9.01 -1.22 -0.54
CA MET A 103 9.87 -1.95 -1.48
C MET A 103 10.80 -1.02 -2.25
N ALA A 104 12.10 -1.09 -1.94
CA ALA A 104 13.13 -0.31 -2.64
C ALA A 104 13.16 -0.56 -4.16
N THR A 105 12.75 -1.75 -4.62
CA THR A 105 12.69 -2.12 -6.03
C THR A 105 11.66 -1.33 -6.84
N GLN A 106 10.68 -0.68 -6.19
CA GLN A 106 9.75 0.23 -6.85
C GLN A 106 10.40 1.58 -7.20
N GLY A 107 11.54 1.91 -6.58
CA GLY A 107 12.28 3.14 -6.79
C GLY A 107 11.72 4.35 -6.01
N PRO A 108 12.55 5.38 -5.82
CA PRO A 108 12.23 6.51 -4.96
C PRO A 108 11.07 7.38 -5.48
N ASN A 109 10.92 7.50 -6.80
CA ASN A 109 9.84 8.29 -7.38
C ASN A 109 8.47 7.65 -7.13
N TYR A 110 8.35 6.33 -7.25
CA TYR A 110 7.12 5.61 -6.95
C TYR A 110 6.77 5.73 -5.46
N ALA A 111 7.75 5.49 -4.58
CA ALA A 111 7.59 5.62 -3.14
C ALA A 111 7.11 7.03 -2.75
N LEU A 112 7.74 8.08 -3.29
CA LEU A 112 7.36 9.46 -3.03
C LEU A 112 5.94 9.77 -3.55
N ALA A 113 5.60 9.34 -4.77
CA ALA A 113 4.28 9.57 -5.35
C ALA A 113 3.16 8.93 -4.51
N LYS A 114 3.36 7.69 -4.05
CA LYS A 114 2.39 7.00 -3.18
C LYS A 114 2.33 7.61 -1.78
N ARG A 115 3.46 8.06 -1.24
CA ARG A 115 3.50 8.76 0.04
C ARG A 115 2.77 10.10 0.01
N ILE A 116 2.81 10.84 -1.10
CA ILE A 116 2.01 12.06 -1.28
C ILE A 116 0.52 11.75 -1.18
N GLN A 117 0.05 10.69 -1.86
CA GLN A 117 -1.36 10.26 -1.78
C GLN A 117 -1.76 9.90 -0.33
N GLN A 118 -0.90 9.14 0.37
CA GLN A 118 -1.14 8.77 1.77
C GLN A 118 -1.15 10.00 2.70
N TRP A 119 -0.23 10.95 2.53
CA TRP A 119 -0.22 12.13 3.39
C TRP A 119 -1.44 13.02 3.18
N ARG A 120 -1.87 13.22 1.93
CA ARG A 120 -3.12 13.94 1.65
C ARG A 120 -4.31 13.24 2.27
N SER A 121 -4.38 11.91 2.22
CA SER A 121 -5.50 11.15 2.77
C SER A 121 -5.64 11.41 4.28
N ILE A 122 -4.52 11.41 5.01
CA ILE A 122 -4.47 11.73 6.45
C ILE A 122 -4.90 13.17 6.71
N LEU A 123 -4.30 14.14 6.02
CA LEU A 123 -4.62 15.56 6.20
C LEU A 123 -6.08 15.87 5.85
N ALA A 124 -6.63 15.24 4.82
CA ALA A 124 -8.02 15.44 4.42
C ALA A 124 -8.99 14.91 5.49
N ARG A 125 -8.71 13.73 6.07
CA ARG A 125 -9.49 13.19 7.20
C ARG A 125 -9.43 14.12 8.41
N ASP A 126 -8.25 14.62 8.75
CA ASP A 126 -8.05 15.56 9.86
C ASP A 126 -8.83 16.87 9.65
N ASN A 127 -8.93 17.35 8.40
CA ASN A 127 -9.74 18.51 8.04
C ASN A 127 -11.25 18.22 7.91
N GLY A 128 -11.72 16.99 8.20
CA GLY A 128 -13.15 16.63 8.21
C GLY A 128 -13.69 16.04 6.90
N ALA A 129 -12.87 15.83 5.88
CA ALA A 129 -13.31 15.15 4.66
C ALA A 129 -13.56 13.67 4.87
N THR A 130 -14.44 13.07 4.07
CA THR A 130 -14.52 11.61 3.95
C THR A 130 -13.42 11.13 3.01
N VAL A 131 -12.68 10.11 3.42
CA VAL A 131 -11.61 9.55 2.59
C VAL A 131 -11.78 8.05 2.46
N SER A 132 -11.83 7.59 1.21
CA SER A 132 -11.68 6.18 0.85
C SER A 132 -10.21 5.90 0.59
N PHE A 133 -9.64 4.97 1.34
CA PHE A 133 -8.22 4.63 1.30
C PHE A 133 -8.04 3.11 1.44
N SER A 134 -8.53 2.37 0.45
CA SER A 134 -8.48 0.91 0.41
C SER A 134 -7.27 0.47 -0.40
N VAL A 135 -6.35 -0.28 0.21
CA VAL A 135 -5.17 -0.83 -0.47
C VAL A 135 -5.63 -1.63 -1.68
N ALA A 136 -5.19 -1.19 -2.86
CA ALA A 136 -5.58 -1.79 -4.11
C ALA A 136 -4.98 -3.21 -4.23
N PRO A 137 -5.71 -4.16 -4.84
CA PRO A 137 -5.17 -5.48 -5.08
C PRO A 137 -3.94 -5.41 -5.98
N ALA A 138 -2.97 -6.30 -5.72
CA ALA A 138 -1.80 -6.44 -6.56
C ALA A 138 -2.24 -6.84 -7.98
N THR A 139 -1.94 -6.01 -8.98
CA THR A 139 -2.38 -6.25 -10.36
C THR A 139 -1.20 -6.65 -11.24
N ALA A 140 -1.31 -7.80 -11.91
CA ALA A 140 -0.35 -8.33 -12.87
C ALA A 140 -0.41 -7.56 -14.21
N THR A 141 -0.06 -6.28 -14.20
CA THR A 141 0.04 -5.47 -15.41
C THR A 141 1.31 -5.81 -16.19
N ALA A 142 1.33 -5.51 -17.49
CA ALA A 142 2.52 -5.69 -18.32
C ALA A 142 3.75 -4.93 -17.77
N SER A 143 3.55 -3.74 -17.19
CA SER A 143 4.64 -2.97 -16.56
C SER A 143 5.17 -3.64 -15.30
N VAL A 144 4.32 -4.18 -14.43
CA VAL A 144 4.74 -4.88 -13.20
C VAL A 144 5.46 -6.17 -13.55
N LEU A 145 4.91 -6.97 -14.46
CA LEU A 145 5.51 -8.24 -14.88
C LEU A 145 6.81 -8.09 -15.69
N SER A 146 7.13 -6.89 -16.17
CA SER A 146 8.41 -6.61 -16.84
C SER A 146 9.62 -6.76 -15.89
N ASN A 147 9.40 -6.59 -14.59
CA ASN A 147 10.39 -6.85 -13.56
C ASN A 147 10.38 -8.33 -13.15
N LYS A 148 11.50 -9.02 -13.37
CA LYS A 148 11.63 -10.47 -13.11
C LYS A 148 11.30 -10.88 -11.67
N MET A 149 11.62 -10.04 -10.69
CA MET A 149 11.33 -10.32 -9.29
C MET A 149 9.83 -10.28 -9.03
N PHE A 150 9.13 -9.25 -9.53
CA PHE A 150 7.67 -9.15 -9.41
C PHE A 150 6.96 -10.25 -10.20
N ALA A 151 7.44 -10.59 -11.40
CA ALA A 151 6.89 -11.72 -12.17
C ALA A 151 6.99 -13.05 -11.41
N ALA A 152 8.14 -13.34 -10.80
CA ALA A 152 8.32 -14.55 -9.99
C ALA A 152 7.45 -14.52 -8.73
N ALA A 153 7.40 -13.39 -8.02
CA ALA A 153 6.56 -13.24 -6.83
C ALA A 153 5.08 -13.42 -7.14
N TYR A 154 4.58 -12.82 -8.22
CA TYR A 154 3.17 -12.92 -8.62
C TYR A 154 2.83 -14.33 -9.13
N GLY A 155 3.75 -14.97 -9.86
CA GLY A 155 3.60 -16.37 -10.26
C GLY A 155 3.53 -17.33 -9.08
N GLY A 156 4.20 -17.03 -7.97
CA GLY A 156 4.18 -17.82 -6.74
C GLY A 156 3.14 -17.40 -5.70
N ALA A 157 2.39 -16.32 -5.93
CA ALA A 157 1.50 -15.73 -4.92
C ALA A 157 0.40 -16.70 -4.44
N HIS A 158 -0.09 -17.57 -5.33
CA HIS A 158 -1.10 -18.57 -5.02
C HIS A 158 -0.65 -19.64 -4.01
N PHE A 159 0.65 -19.73 -3.71
CA PHE A 159 1.12 -20.57 -2.62
C PHE A 159 0.99 -19.91 -1.24
N TRP A 160 0.75 -18.60 -1.18
CA TRP A 160 0.73 -17.80 0.04
C TRP A 160 -0.68 -17.27 0.30
N GLU A 161 -1.48 -18.01 1.05
CA GLU A 161 -2.83 -17.55 1.43
C GLU A 161 -2.75 -16.38 2.43
N PRO A 162 -3.62 -15.35 2.32
CA PRO A 162 -4.72 -15.18 1.36
C PRO A 162 -4.36 -14.28 0.16
N VAL A 163 -3.11 -14.26 -0.31
CA VAL A 163 -2.67 -13.33 -1.35
C VAL A 163 -3.28 -13.68 -2.70
N GLU A 164 -4.05 -12.75 -3.27
CA GLU A 164 -4.61 -12.84 -4.60
C GLU A 164 -4.00 -11.79 -5.54
N ILE A 165 -3.68 -12.21 -6.76
CA ILE A 165 -3.17 -11.34 -7.81
C ILE A 165 -4.25 -11.14 -8.85
N PHE A 166 -4.63 -9.88 -9.08
CA PHE A 166 -5.62 -9.54 -10.09
C PHE A 166 -4.95 -9.44 -11.46
N TYR A 167 -5.59 -10.00 -12.48
CA TYR A 167 -5.19 -9.75 -13.86
C TYR A 167 -5.76 -8.42 -14.35
N SER A 168 -5.14 -7.85 -15.38
CA SER A 168 -5.48 -6.52 -15.89
C SER A 168 -6.97 -6.37 -16.24
N ASP A 169 -7.59 -7.42 -16.80
CA ASP A 169 -9.02 -7.40 -17.15
C ASP A 169 -9.93 -7.25 -15.93
N LEU A 170 -9.64 -7.98 -14.84
CA LEU A 170 -10.38 -7.87 -13.59
C LEU A 170 -10.20 -6.49 -12.96
N SER A 171 -8.95 -6.01 -12.91
CA SER A 171 -8.63 -4.68 -12.38
C SER A 171 -9.34 -3.56 -13.13
N ASN A 172 -9.40 -3.61 -14.46
CA ASN A 172 -10.13 -2.63 -15.28
C ASN A 172 -11.65 -2.69 -15.09
N ALA A 173 -12.19 -3.86 -14.71
CA ALA A 173 -13.63 -4.01 -14.48
C ALA A 173 -14.10 -3.47 -13.13
N VAL A 174 -13.19 -3.37 -12.14
CA VAL A 174 -13.54 -3.06 -10.73
C VAL A 174 -12.90 -1.76 -10.19
N MET A 175 -12.02 -1.11 -10.94
CA MET A 175 -11.34 0.14 -10.58
C MET A 175 -11.45 1.19 -11.70
#